data_AF-A0A8J3TDG2-F1
#
_entry.id   AF-A0A8J3TDG2-F1
#
_cell.length_a   1.000
_cell.length_b   1.000
_cell.length_c   1.000
_cell.angle_alpha   90.00
_cell.angle_beta   90.00
_cell.angle_gamma   90.00
#
_symmetry.space_group_name_H-M   'P 1'
#
loop_
_entity.id
_entity.type
_entity.pdbx_description
1 polymer ?
#
loop_
_entity_poly.entity_id
_entity_poly.type
_entity_poly.pdbx_seq_one_letter_code
_entity_poly.pdbx_strand_id
1 'polypeptide(L)'
;MEGFAASTMSRQQEYGNLRSRMDGVHVPRDAFGYVPGIGGRIYEAYDEFVTGCADSISSASEALAEIAATVRGVVVAYTTSDQAARDSHTAVEQGLSGVDIRGVR
;
A
#
# COMPACT_ATOMS: atom_id res chain seq x y z
N MET A 1 -7.18 12.01 3.17
CA MET A 1 -6.30 11.06 2.45
C MET A 1 -5.20 10.51 3.33
N GLU A 2 -4.54 11.30 4.17
CA GLU A 2 -3.50 10.76 5.09
C GLU A 2 -4.02 9.69 6.05
N GLY A 3 -5.22 9.84 6.62
CA GLY A 3 -5.83 8.79 7.46
C GLY A 3 -6.08 7.46 6.72
N PHE A 4 -6.38 7.51 5.41
CA PHE A 4 -6.49 6.31 4.59
C PHE A 4 -5.12 5.66 4.36
N ALA A 5 -4.09 6.45 4.03
CA ALA A 5 -2.72 5.92 3.89
C ALA A 5 -2.19 5.30 5.20
N ALA A 6 -2.44 5.95 6.35
CA ALA A 6 -2.05 5.46 7.66
C ALA A 6 -2.75 4.14 8.03
N SER A 7 -4.08 4.06 7.85
CA SER A 7 -4.82 2.81 8.11
C SER A 7 -4.43 1.68 7.14
N THR A 8 -4.13 2.01 5.89
CA THR A 8 -3.62 1.04 4.90
C THR A 8 -2.24 0.49 5.32
N MET A 9 -1.36 1.35 5.84
CA MET A 9 -0.07 0.94 6.39
C MET A 9 -0.19 0.08 7.65
N SER A 10 -1.15 0.38 8.54
CA SER A 10 -1.45 -0.49 9.69
C SER A 10 -1.84 -1.89 9.23
N ARG A 11 -2.73 -2.00 8.24
CA ARG A 11 -3.13 -3.29 7.66
C ARG A 11 -1.96 -4.02 7.00
N GLN A 12 -1.08 -3.29 6.32
CA GLN A 12 0.14 -3.88 5.77
C GLN A 12 1.00 -4.53 6.86
N GLN A 13 1.18 -3.88 8.01
CA GLN A 13 1.89 -4.46 9.16
C GLN A 13 1.16 -5.68 9.73
N GLU A 14 -0.17 -5.65 9.82
CA GLU A 14 -0.98 -6.80 10.24
C GLU A 14 -0.76 -8.01 9.32
N TYR A 15 -0.72 -7.80 8.00
CA TYR A 15 -0.41 -8.86 7.03
C TYR A 15 1.03 -9.36 7.16
N GLY A 16 2.00 -8.47 7.40
CA GLY A 16 3.38 -8.87 7.69
C GLY A 16 3.49 -9.76 8.94
N ASN A 17 2.76 -9.40 10.00
CA ASN A 17 2.67 -10.20 11.22
C ASN A 17 1.96 -11.54 11.00
N LEU A 18 0.96 -11.59 10.12
CA LEU A 18 0.31 -12.83 9.74
C LEU A 18 1.28 -13.74 8.97
N ARG A 19 2.06 -13.17 8.03
CA ARG A 19 3.06 -13.92 7.26
C ARG A 19 4.15 -14.51 8.15
N SER A 20 4.62 -13.80 9.18
CA SER A 20 5.62 -14.33 10.11
C SER A 20 5.07 -15.47 10.98
N ARG A 21 3.74 -15.54 11.17
CA ARG A 21 3.09 -16.64 11.89
C ARG A 21 2.84 -17.86 11.01
N MET A 22 2.76 -17.70 9.69
CA MET A 22 2.58 -18.81 8.75
C MET A 22 3.73 -19.83 8.78
N ASP A 23 4.93 -19.41 9.19
CA ASP A 23 6.05 -20.33 9.36
C ASP A 23 5.76 -21.38 10.46
N GLY A 24 4.96 -21.02 11.47
CA GLY A 24 4.50 -21.94 12.51
C GLY A 24 3.33 -22.84 12.09
N VAL A 25 2.74 -22.61 10.91
CA VAL A 25 1.68 -23.45 10.37
C VAL A 25 2.27 -24.63 9.61
N HIS A 26 3.52 -24.57 9.14
CA HIS A 26 4.17 -25.66 8.44
C HIS A 26 4.34 -26.89 9.34
N VAL A 27 3.78 -28.00 8.88
CA VAL A 27 3.89 -29.29 9.54
C VAL A 27 4.87 -30.17 8.77
N PRO A 28 5.80 -30.86 9.45
CA PRO A 28 6.75 -31.72 8.78
C PRO A 28 6.05 -32.94 8.15
N ARG A 29 6.66 -33.47 7.08
CA ARG A 29 6.08 -34.54 6.25
C ARG A 29 5.69 -35.80 7.03
N ASP A 30 6.42 -36.11 8.09
CA ASP A 30 6.20 -37.27 8.96
C ASP A 30 4.90 -37.18 9.77
N ALA A 31 4.37 -35.99 10.02
CA ALA A 31 3.09 -35.82 10.73
C ALA A 31 1.88 -36.37 9.96
N PHE A 32 1.99 -36.53 8.63
CA PHE A 32 0.96 -37.13 7.78
C PHE A 32 0.95 -38.66 7.85
N GLY A 33 1.92 -39.25 8.55
CA GLY A 33 2.08 -40.70 8.66
C GLY A 33 2.48 -41.36 7.34
N TYR A 34 2.75 -42.66 7.41
CA TYR A 34 3.06 -43.46 6.23
C TYR A 34 1.78 -44.15 5.71
N VAL A 35 1.24 -43.61 4.61
CA VAL A 35 0.21 -44.28 3.81
C VAL A 35 0.80 -44.66 2.46
N PRO A 36 0.99 -45.97 2.16
CA PRO A 36 1.54 -46.42 0.88
C PRO A 36 0.80 -45.80 -0.31
N GLY A 37 1.53 -45.18 -1.23
CA GLY A 37 1.00 -44.60 -2.47
C GLY A 37 0.25 -43.27 -2.34
N ILE A 38 -0.16 -42.83 -1.14
CA ILE A 38 -1.03 -41.65 -0.96
C ILE A 38 -0.42 -40.60 0.00
N GLY A 39 0.29 -41.00 1.06
CA GLY A 39 0.74 -40.07 2.11
C GLY A 39 1.63 -38.94 1.59
N GLY A 40 2.49 -39.22 0.61
CA GLY A 40 3.32 -38.20 -0.04
C GLY A 40 2.51 -37.14 -0.78
N ARG A 41 1.45 -37.53 -1.49
CA ARG A 41 0.59 -36.62 -2.25
C ARG A 41 -0.26 -35.73 -1.34
N ILE A 42 -0.70 -36.26 -0.19
CA ILE A 42 -1.45 -35.47 0.80
C ILE A 42 -0.54 -34.38 1.38
N TYR A 43 0.70 -34.74 1.74
CA TYR A 43 1.67 -33.75 2.19
C TYR A 43 1.95 -32.70 1.11
N GLU A 44 2.21 -33.10 -0.13
CA GLU A 44 2.49 -32.18 -1.24
C GLU A 44 1.33 -31.19 -1.46
N ALA A 45 0.08 -31.66 -1.47
CA ALA A 45 -1.09 -30.79 -1.62
C ALA A 45 -1.26 -29.82 -0.44
N TYR A 46 -0.97 -30.26 0.78
CA TYR A 46 -0.99 -29.41 1.96
C TYR A 46 0.12 -28.35 1.92
N ASP A 47 1.34 -28.76 1.57
CA ASP A 47 2.52 -27.88 1.50
C ASP A 47 2.33 -26.79 0.41
N GLU A 48 1.80 -27.19 -0.75
CA GLU A 48 1.40 -26.27 -1.81
C GLU A 48 0.34 -25.28 -1.34
N PHE A 49 -0.69 -25.75 -0.63
CA PHE A 49 -1.74 -24.89 -0.10
C PHE A 49 -1.21 -23.87 0.91
N VAL A 50 -0.40 -24.32 1.89
CA VAL A 50 0.17 -23.43 2.91
C VAL A 50 1.10 -22.40 2.27
N THR A 51 1.94 -22.83 1.33
CA THR A 51 2.83 -21.94 0.58
C THR A 51 2.04 -20.91 -0.22
N GLY A 52 1.01 -21.34 -0.97
CA GLY A 52 0.15 -20.44 -1.73
C GLY A 52 -0.60 -19.41 -0.88
N CYS A 53 -1.02 -19.79 0.34
CA CYS A 53 -1.56 -18.84 1.30
C CYS A 53 -0.52 -17.82 1.77
N ALA A 54 0.70 -18.28 2.08
CA ALA A 54 1.78 -17.40 2.53
C ALA A 54 2.19 -16.38 1.44
N ASP A 55 2.24 -16.82 0.19
CA ASP A 55 2.52 -15.96 -0.96
C ASP A 55 1.41 -14.95 -1.19
N SER A 56 0.15 -15.37 -1.09
CA SER A 56 -1.02 -14.48 -1.21
C SER A 56 -1.03 -13.39 -0.13
N ILE A 57 -0.68 -13.74 1.12
CA ILE A 57 -0.55 -12.76 2.22
C ILE A 57 0.56 -11.75 1.91
N SER A 58 1.69 -12.21 1.40
CA SER A 58 2.84 -11.36 1.06
C SER A 58 2.48 -10.39 -0.07
N SER A 59 1.85 -10.89 -1.14
CA SER A 59 1.36 -10.08 -2.25
C SER A 59 0.34 -9.02 -1.80
N ALA A 60 -0.60 -9.38 -0.92
CA ALA A 60 -1.55 -8.43 -0.35
C ALA A 60 -0.87 -7.33 0.49
N SER A 61 0.14 -7.70 1.29
CA SER A 61 0.95 -6.73 2.05
C SER A 61 1.64 -5.73 1.12
N GLU A 62 2.26 -6.20 0.04
CA GLU A 62 2.95 -5.34 -0.94
C GLU A 62 1.97 -4.38 -1.64
N ALA A 63 0.81 -4.89 -2.08
CA ALA A 63 -0.22 -4.06 -2.69
C ALA A 63 -0.73 -2.96 -1.75
N LEU A 64 -0.89 -3.27 -0.46
CA LEU A 64 -1.28 -2.26 0.55
C LEU A 64 -0.20 -1.19 0.71
N ALA A 65 1.08 -1.56 0.71
CA ALA A 65 2.18 -0.59 0.76
C ALA A 65 2.16 0.35 -0.46
N GLU A 66 1.96 -0.21 -1.66
CA GLU A 66 1.90 0.55 -2.91
C GLU A 66 0.70 1.53 -2.94
N ILE A 67 -0.47 1.08 -2.48
CA ILE A 67 -1.66 1.93 -2.38
C ILE A 67 -1.40 3.10 -1.42
N ALA A 68 -0.81 2.84 -0.25
CA ALA A 68 -0.50 3.88 0.72
C ALA A 68 0.52 4.89 0.18
N ALA A 69 1.54 4.42 -0.53
CA ALA A 69 2.55 5.27 -1.17
C ALA A 69 1.92 6.15 -2.25
N THR A 70 1.06 5.58 -3.10
CA THR A 70 0.36 6.30 -4.17
C THR A 70 -0.54 7.39 -3.60
N VAL A 71 -1.32 7.09 -2.56
CA VAL A 71 -2.20 8.08 -1.91
C VAL A 71 -1.41 9.23 -1.33
N ARG A 72 -0.27 8.97 -0.67
CA ARG A 72 0.62 10.04 -0.19
C ARG A 72 1.19 10.87 -1.33
N GLY A 73 1.58 10.24 -2.44
CA GLY A 73 2.04 10.93 -3.65
C GLY A 73 0.99 11.90 -4.20
N VAL A 74 -0.29 11.46 -4.26
CA VAL A 74 -1.40 12.32 -4.71
C VAL A 74 -1.62 13.49 -3.75
N VAL A 75 -1.55 13.25 -2.43
CA VAL A 75 -1.65 14.34 -1.43
C VAL A 75 -0.57 15.38 -1.67
N VAL A 76 0.69 14.96 -1.80
CA VAL A 76 1.83 15.86 -2.04
C VAL A 76 1.62 16.65 -3.34
N ALA A 77 1.28 15.97 -4.43
CA ALA A 77 1.04 16.62 -5.72
C ALA A 77 -0.06 17.68 -5.63
N TYR A 78 -1.15 17.37 -4.93
CA TYR A 78 -2.25 18.31 -4.74
C TYR A 78 -1.83 19.52 -3.90
N THR A 79 -1.15 19.30 -2.78
CA THR A 79 -0.67 20.40 -1.92
C THR A 79 0.32 21.31 -2.62
N THR A 80 1.23 20.75 -3.43
CA THR A 80 2.18 21.52 -4.24
C THR A 80 1.47 22.33 -5.31
N SER A 81 0.46 21.74 -5.97
CA SER A 81 -0.35 22.44 -6.98
C SER A 81 -1.14 23.60 -6.37
N ASP A 82 -1.79 23.37 -5.22
CA ASP A 82 -2.56 24.39 -4.49
C ASP A 82 -1.66 25.54 -4.01
N GLN A 83 -0.45 25.23 -3.53
CA GLN A 83 0.53 26.25 -3.17
C GLN A 83 0.97 27.08 -4.38
N ALA A 84 1.29 26.44 -5.51
CA ALA A 84 1.68 27.14 -6.73
C ALA A 84 0.57 28.05 -7.27
N ALA A 85 -0.70 27.61 -7.15
CA ALA A 85 -1.85 28.41 -7.53
C ALA A 85 -2.01 29.65 -6.64
N ARG A 86 -1.84 29.50 -5.32
CA ARG A 86 -1.86 30.63 -4.38
C ARG A 86 -0.74 31.62 -4.66
N ASP A 87 0.48 31.14 -4.84
CA ASP A 87 1.64 31.99 -5.13
C ASP A 87 1.43 32.78 -6.43
N SER A 88 0.86 32.13 -7.45
CA SER A 88 0.50 32.78 -8.72
C SER A 88 -0.59 33.84 -8.53
N HIS A 89 -1.62 33.56 -7.72
CA HIS A 89 -2.67 34.52 -7.41
C HIS A 89 -2.12 35.75 -6.69
N THR A 90 -1.28 35.55 -5.67
CA THR A 90 -0.62 36.65 -4.95
C THR A 90 0.27 37.49 -5.86
N ALA A 91 1.01 36.85 -6.78
CA ALA A 91 1.82 37.58 -7.77
C ALA A 91 0.95 38.45 -8.70
N VAL A 92 -0.22 37.95 -9.12
CA VAL A 92 -1.18 38.72 -9.92
C VAL A 92 -1.75 39.88 -9.12
N GLU A 93 -2.19 39.68 -7.88
CA GLU A 93 -2.71 40.75 -7.01
C GLU A 93 -1.67 41.85 -6.77
N GLN A 94 -0.43 41.47 -6.47
CA GLN A 94 0.66 42.43 -6.29
C GLN A 94 0.97 43.18 -7.59
N GLY A 95 1.03 42.48 -8.72
CA GLY A 95 1.22 43.09 -10.03
C GLY A 95 0.12 44.10 -10.38
N LEU A 96 -1.15 43.75 -10.12
CA LEU A 96 -2.30 44.62 -10.36
C LEU A 96 -2.34 45.82 -9.40
N SER A 97 -1.88 45.67 -8.16
CA SER A 97 -1.80 46.78 -7.19
C SER A 97 -0.81 47.88 -7.60
N GLY A 98 0.17 47.55 -8.45
CA GLY A 98 1.12 48.50 -9.03
C GLY A 98 0.66 49.12 -10.37
N VAL A 99 -0.45 48.65 -10.94
CA VAL A 99 -0.99 49.16 -12.21
C VAL A 99 -2.09 50.18 -11.90
N ASP A 100 -1.76 51.46 -11.95
CA ASP A 100 -2.75 52.54 -11.98
C ASP A 100 -3.47 52.46 -13.33
N ILE A 101 -4.67 51.84 -13.37
CA ILE A 101 -5.53 51.80 -14.55
C ILE A 101 -6.16 53.19 -14.76
N ARG A 102 -5.33 54.21 -15.00
CA ARG A 102 -5.74 55.52 -15.51
C ARG A 102 -5.59 55.51 -17.03
N GLY A 103 -6.58 54.93 -17.69
CA GLY A 103 -6.62 54.91 -19.15
C GLY A 103 -7.87 54.32 -19.77
N VAL A 104 -8.90 53.97 -18.99
CA VAL A 104 -10.21 53.57 -19.52
C VAL A 104 -11.19 54.73 -19.29
N ARG A 105 -11.13 55.71 -20.18
CA ARG A 105 -12.20 56.66 -20.48
C ARG A 105 -12.16 56.98 -21.96
#